data_AF-Q5YVT4-F1
#
_entry.id   AF-Q5YVT4-F1
#
_cell.length_a   1.000
_cell.length_b   1.000
_cell.length_c   1.000
_cell.angle_alpha   90.00
_cell.angle_beta   90.00
_cell.angle_gamma   90.00
#
_symmetry.space_group_name_H-M   'P 1'
#
loop_
_entity.id
_entity.type
_entity.pdbx_description
1 polymer ?
#
loop_
_entity_poly.entity_id
_entity_poly.type
_entity_poly.pdbx_seq_one_letter_code
_entity_poly.pdbx_strand_id
1 'polypeptide(L)'
;MTINTSARDGHAGTPPAAPTEPTNADLRRDVRAATRSGRYALVAALCAAVVSSGIAAGSAVYVSSTELQRKERAEVAQVVRDNRQRAYSDYAAAMMRFMEGLSGLEGELLQEPIEREEVRAQVVEVGDSVAAMSRAQITVSLVGNLDVAPVIVGFNEEHAAPFLHDRLTSFARRHLGGAPEPVAAMREDAPVMIADIERTVTAATECLSRFVDLARLDLGLTDG
;
A
#
# COMPACT_ATOMS: atom_id res chain seq x y z
N MET A 1 78.07 -16.54 25.95
CA MET A 1 78.66 -15.20 26.15
C MET A 1 78.32 -14.38 24.92
N THR A 2 77.44 -13.37 25.08
CA THR A 2 77.14 -12.20 24.19
C THR A 2 76.71 -12.44 22.72
N ILE A 3 75.82 -11.70 22.03
CA ILE A 3 74.89 -10.57 22.26
C ILE A 3 73.92 -10.55 21.03
N ASN A 4 72.62 -10.40 21.29
CA ASN A 4 71.58 -9.54 20.69
C ASN A 4 71.41 -9.21 19.16
N THR A 5 70.12 -9.32 18.74
CA THR A 5 69.26 -8.45 17.87
C THR A 5 69.28 -8.43 16.32
N SER A 6 68.07 -8.73 15.76
CA SER A 6 67.26 -7.93 14.79
C SER A 6 67.00 -8.44 13.35
N ALA A 7 65.72 -8.82 13.13
CA ALA A 7 64.76 -8.45 12.06
C ALA A 7 64.99 -8.73 10.54
N ARG A 8 63.96 -9.39 9.96
CA ARG A 8 63.00 -8.90 8.92
C ARG A 8 62.91 -9.66 7.58
N ASP A 9 61.65 -9.76 7.13
CA ASP A 9 61.04 -10.47 6.01
C ASP A 9 61.51 -10.10 4.58
N GLY A 10 61.19 -10.97 3.62
CA GLY A 10 61.18 -10.66 2.19
C GLY A 10 60.46 -11.73 1.36
N HIS A 11 59.14 -11.62 1.21
CA HIS A 11 58.32 -12.39 0.26
C HIS A 11 58.48 -11.82 -1.16
N ALA A 12 58.68 -12.70 -2.14
CA ALA A 12 58.83 -12.37 -3.55
C ALA A 12 57.53 -11.80 -4.14
N GLY A 13 57.65 -10.70 -4.88
CA GLY A 13 56.54 -9.94 -5.45
C GLY A 13 55.99 -10.49 -6.77
N THR A 14 54.67 -10.47 -6.88
CA THR A 14 53.89 -10.57 -8.12
C THR A 14 53.67 -9.16 -8.68
N PRO A 15 53.79 -8.90 -10.00
CA PRO A 15 53.58 -7.56 -10.57
C PRO A 15 52.10 -7.12 -10.50
N PRO A 16 51.80 -5.81 -10.37
CA PRO A 16 50.44 -5.31 -10.34
C PRO A 16 49.81 -5.32 -11.75
N ALA A 17 48.63 -5.93 -11.87
CA ALA A 17 47.77 -5.82 -13.05
C ALA A 17 47.20 -4.39 -13.15
N ALA A 18 47.16 -3.86 -14.37
CA ALA A 18 46.58 -2.55 -14.70
C ALA A 18 45.07 -2.50 -14.36
N PRO A 19 44.52 -1.32 -14.02
CA PRO A 19 43.10 -1.17 -13.75
C PRO A 19 42.30 -1.30 -15.05
N THR A 20 41.45 -2.33 -15.11
CA THR A 20 40.47 -2.53 -16.19
C THR A 20 39.42 -1.42 -16.13
N GLU A 21 39.30 -0.62 -17.18
CA GLU A 21 38.20 0.35 -17.30
C GLU A 21 36.84 -0.38 -17.31
N PRO A 22 35.85 0.07 -16.51
CA PRO A 22 34.55 -0.58 -16.43
C PRO A 22 33.82 -0.45 -17.77
N THR A 23 33.36 -1.58 -18.31
CA THR A 23 32.62 -1.59 -19.58
C THR A 23 31.21 -1.04 -19.40
N ASN A 24 30.62 -0.50 -20.48
CA ASN A 24 29.22 -0.03 -20.49
C ASN A 24 28.19 -1.09 -20.02
N ALA A 25 28.55 -2.38 -20.08
CA ALA A 25 27.72 -3.47 -19.56
C ALA A 25 27.76 -3.55 -18.02
N ASP A 26 28.92 -3.30 -17.41
CA ASP A 26 29.10 -3.25 -15.95
C ASP A 26 28.42 -2.00 -15.38
N LEU A 27 28.56 -0.84 -16.03
CA LEU A 27 27.85 0.38 -15.66
C LEU A 27 26.31 0.22 -15.72
N ARG A 28 25.77 -0.51 -16.71
CA ARG A 28 24.32 -0.80 -16.78
C ARG A 28 23.86 -1.80 -15.72
N ARG A 29 24.72 -2.75 -15.35
CA ARG A 29 24.45 -3.72 -14.29
C ARG A 29 24.51 -3.06 -12.91
N ASP A 30 25.44 -2.13 -12.73
CA ASP A 30 25.57 -1.29 -11.54
C ASP A 30 24.45 -0.26 -11.43
N VAL A 31 23.98 0.32 -12.54
CA VAL A 31 22.78 1.17 -12.55
C VAL A 31 21.50 0.36 -12.27
N ARG A 32 21.40 -0.89 -12.76
CA ARG A 32 20.30 -1.80 -12.39
C ARG A 32 20.37 -2.28 -10.94
N ALA A 33 21.58 -2.52 -10.42
CA ALA A 33 21.80 -2.83 -9.02
C ALA A 33 21.50 -1.62 -8.13
N ALA A 34 21.88 -0.41 -8.56
CA ALA A 34 21.62 0.86 -7.89
C ALA A 34 20.14 1.28 -7.93
N THR A 35 19.39 0.93 -8.98
CA THR A 35 17.94 1.18 -9.05
C THR A 35 17.14 0.14 -8.27
N ARG A 36 17.60 -1.11 -8.20
CA ARG A 36 17.00 -2.12 -7.34
C ARG A 36 17.32 -1.85 -5.86
N SER A 37 18.55 -1.46 -5.54
CA SER A 37 18.93 -0.98 -4.20
C SER A 37 18.28 0.36 -3.86
N GLY A 38 18.00 1.24 -4.84
CA GLY A 38 17.30 2.50 -4.63
C GLY A 38 15.87 2.33 -4.14
N ARG A 39 15.16 1.27 -4.55
CA ARG A 39 13.83 0.93 -4.02
C ARG A 39 13.90 0.40 -2.58
N TYR A 40 14.86 -0.48 -2.28
CA TYR A 40 15.08 -0.93 -0.90
C TYR A 40 15.67 0.17 -0.01
N ALA A 41 16.43 1.10 -0.57
CA ALA A 41 16.96 2.27 0.12
C ALA A 41 15.86 3.29 0.38
N LEU A 42 14.89 3.46 -0.53
CA LEU A 42 13.69 4.26 -0.27
C LEU A 42 12.81 3.63 0.81
N VAL A 43 12.59 2.32 0.78
CA VAL A 43 11.82 1.61 1.80
C VAL A 43 12.56 1.58 3.13
N ALA A 44 13.86 1.32 3.14
CA ALA A 44 14.69 1.36 4.33
C ALA A 44 14.83 2.79 4.87
N ALA A 45 14.92 3.81 4.01
CA ALA A 45 14.90 5.20 4.43
C ALA A 45 13.52 5.63 4.93
N LEU A 46 12.43 5.09 4.39
CA LEU A 46 11.07 5.31 4.92
C LEU A 46 10.90 4.63 6.27
N CYS A 47 11.29 3.37 6.42
CA CYS A 47 11.28 2.65 7.68
C CYS A 47 12.22 3.29 8.70
N ALA A 48 13.42 3.70 8.29
CA ALA A 48 14.36 4.42 9.15
C ALA A 48 13.89 5.85 9.46
N ALA A 49 13.18 6.54 8.57
CA ALA A 49 12.58 7.85 8.86
C ALA A 49 11.38 7.71 9.80
N VAL A 50 10.57 6.66 9.68
CA VAL A 50 9.47 6.36 10.61
C VAL A 50 10.03 5.98 11.99
N VAL A 51 11.02 5.09 12.03
CA VAL A 51 11.70 4.70 13.28
C VAL A 51 12.52 5.85 13.86
N SER A 52 13.18 6.67 13.04
CA SER A 52 13.94 7.84 13.49
C SER A 52 13.04 9.01 13.86
N SER A 53 11.84 9.16 13.30
CA SER A 53 10.81 10.07 13.83
C SER A 53 10.29 9.58 15.19
N GLY A 54 10.31 8.26 15.43
CA GLY A 54 10.00 7.67 16.74
C GLY A 54 11.13 7.80 17.77
N ILE A 55 12.40 7.78 17.35
CA ILE A 55 13.57 7.80 18.24
C ILE A 55 14.15 9.22 18.45
N ALA A 56 13.98 10.15 17.51
CA ALA A 56 14.39 11.55 17.70
C ALA A 56 13.56 12.27 18.79
N ALA A 57 12.35 11.77 19.09
CA ALA A 57 11.57 12.16 20.26
C ALA A 57 12.03 11.48 21.58
N GLY A 58 13.07 10.63 21.53
CA GLY A 58 13.49 9.80 22.67
C GLY A 58 14.86 10.15 23.28
N SER A 59 15.64 11.07 22.70
CA SER A 59 17.05 11.24 23.12
C SER A 59 17.54 12.69 23.33
N ALA A 60 16.67 13.68 23.55
CA ALA A 60 17.10 15.03 23.89
C ALA A 60 16.64 15.45 25.30
N VAL A 61 17.55 15.21 26.25
CA VAL A 61 17.74 15.94 27.52
C VAL A 61 16.86 15.53 28.71
N TYR A 62 17.44 14.58 29.46
CA TYR A 62 17.27 14.44 30.90
C TYR A 62 17.44 15.81 31.61
N VAL A 63 16.52 16.13 32.53
CA VAL A 63 16.46 17.29 33.46
C VAL A 63 15.62 18.53 33.03
N SER A 64 14.29 18.39 33.12
CA SER A 64 13.37 19.34 33.82
C SER A 64 11.99 18.68 33.94
N SER A 65 11.87 17.85 34.98
CA SER A 65 10.81 16.84 35.15
C SER A 65 9.53 17.43 35.73
N THR A 66 8.51 17.64 34.88
CA THR A 66 7.10 17.25 35.11
C THR A 66 6.18 17.95 34.10
N GLU A 67 6.38 19.25 33.84
CA GLU A 67 5.54 19.98 32.87
C GLU A 67 5.97 19.81 31.42
N LEU A 68 7.29 19.83 31.14
CA LEU A 68 7.82 19.63 29.79
C LEU A 68 7.51 18.22 29.28
N GLN A 69 7.71 17.20 30.09
CA GLN A 69 7.33 15.81 29.75
C GLN A 69 5.82 15.63 29.57
N ARG A 70 5.00 16.38 30.31
CA ARG A 70 3.53 16.32 30.15
C ARG A 70 3.09 17.00 28.86
N LYS A 71 3.71 18.13 28.50
CA LYS A 71 3.48 18.83 27.23
C LYS A 71 3.96 18.00 26.04
N GLU A 72 5.16 17.45 26.09
CA GLU A 72 5.73 16.61 25.03
C GLU A 72 4.90 15.34 24.80
N ARG A 73 4.44 14.66 25.86
CA ARG A 73 3.53 13.51 25.74
C ARG A 73 2.18 13.90 25.15
N ALA A 74 1.66 15.08 25.49
CA ALA A 74 0.40 15.57 24.94
C ALA A 74 0.53 15.93 23.45
N GLU A 75 1.65 16.53 23.06
CA GLU A 75 1.95 16.85 21.65
C GLU A 75 2.10 15.57 20.82
N VAL A 76 2.85 14.57 21.30
CA VAL A 76 2.99 13.28 20.62
C VAL A 76 1.64 12.57 20.49
N ALA A 77 0.82 12.56 21.56
CA ALA A 77 -0.51 11.97 21.51
C ALA A 77 -1.43 12.68 20.50
N GLN A 78 -1.33 14.01 20.39
CA GLN A 78 -2.09 14.77 19.41
C GLN A 78 -1.65 14.47 17.98
N VAL A 79 -0.33 14.39 17.72
CA VAL A 79 0.20 14.04 16.39
C VAL A 79 -0.25 12.65 15.96
N VAL A 80 -0.25 11.67 16.88
CA VAL A 80 -0.75 10.31 16.59
C VAL A 80 -2.23 10.35 16.27
N ARG A 81 -3.04 11.10 17.04
CA ARG A 81 -4.47 11.25 16.79
C ARG A 81 -4.76 11.89 15.43
N ASP A 82 -4.04 12.94 15.06
CA ASP A 82 -4.19 13.62 13.78
C ASP A 82 -3.81 12.71 12.60
N ASN A 83 -2.71 11.94 12.75
CA ASN A 83 -2.29 10.95 11.76
C ASN A 83 -3.32 9.82 11.60
N ARG A 84 -3.91 9.35 12.70
CA ARG A 84 -4.99 8.35 12.68
C ARG A 84 -6.23 8.89 11.99
N GLN A 85 -6.65 10.10 12.34
CA GLN A 85 -7.83 10.72 11.73
C GLN A 85 -7.65 10.83 10.21
N ARG A 86 -6.47 11.27 9.75
CA ARG A 86 -6.14 11.32 8.32
C ARG A 86 -6.15 9.94 7.68
N ALA A 87 -5.50 8.95 8.29
CA ALA A 87 -5.48 7.58 7.76
C ALA A 87 -6.90 7.00 7.64
N TYR A 88 -7.75 7.25 8.64
CA TYR A 88 -9.13 6.78 8.61
C TYR A 88 -9.97 7.49 7.55
N SER A 89 -9.83 8.81 7.40
CA SER A 89 -10.53 9.55 6.34
C SER A 89 -10.09 9.12 4.95
N ASP A 90 -8.79 8.90 4.75
CA ASP A 90 -8.23 8.49 3.46
C ASP A 90 -8.73 7.09 3.07
N TYR A 91 -8.82 6.16 4.03
CA TYR A 91 -9.38 4.84 3.78
C TYR A 91 -10.88 4.89 3.47
N ALA A 92 -11.66 5.66 4.24
CA ALA A 92 -13.08 5.83 3.97
C ALA A 92 -13.32 6.42 2.56
N ALA A 93 -12.55 7.44 2.18
CA ALA A 93 -12.61 8.02 0.84
C ALA A 93 -12.24 7.03 -0.26
N ALA A 94 -11.18 6.23 -0.05
CA ALA A 94 -10.78 5.21 -1.03
C ALA A 94 -11.83 4.09 -1.17
N MET A 95 -12.48 3.68 -0.08
CA MET A 95 -13.57 2.71 -0.10
C MET A 95 -14.80 3.26 -0.85
N MET A 96 -15.17 4.52 -0.61
CA MET A 96 -16.26 5.16 -1.35
C MET A 96 -15.96 5.21 -2.86
N ARG A 97 -14.74 5.58 -3.24
CA ARG A 97 -14.32 5.56 -4.64
C ARG A 97 -14.36 4.17 -5.26
N PHE A 98 -14.02 3.13 -4.49
CA PHE A 98 -14.14 1.75 -4.94
C PHE A 98 -15.61 1.39 -5.21
N MET A 99 -16.52 1.73 -4.30
CA MET A 99 -17.96 1.51 -4.49
C MET A 99 -18.51 2.30 -5.69
N GLU A 100 -18.11 3.57 -5.84
CA GLU A 100 -18.46 4.39 -7.01
C GLU A 100 -17.99 3.75 -8.32
N GLY A 101 -16.74 3.25 -8.34
CA GLY A 101 -16.20 2.54 -9.50
C GLY A 101 -17.02 1.30 -9.86
N LEU A 102 -17.43 0.52 -8.87
CA LEU A 102 -18.28 -0.66 -9.06
C LEU A 102 -19.67 -0.28 -9.57
N SER A 103 -20.33 0.72 -8.98
CA SER A 103 -21.64 1.20 -9.43
C SER A 103 -21.59 1.83 -10.81
N GLY A 104 -20.48 2.48 -11.18
CA GLY A 104 -20.25 2.91 -12.56
C GLY A 104 -20.22 1.71 -13.52
N LEU A 105 -19.53 0.62 -13.14
CA LEU A 105 -19.41 -0.57 -13.99
C LEU A 105 -20.77 -1.23 -14.18
N GLU A 106 -21.54 -1.33 -13.10
CA GLU A 106 -22.93 -1.76 -13.14
C GLU A 106 -23.77 -0.90 -14.11
N GLY A 107 -23.64 0.42 -14.01
CA GLY A 107 -24.31 1.37 -14.91
C GLY A 107 -24.01 1.12 -16.38
N GLU A 108 -22.75 0.92 -16.75
CA GLU A 108 -22.34 0.62 -18.13
C GLU A 108 -22.87 -0.74 -18.63
N LEU A 109 -22.97 -1.73 -17.75
CA LEU A 109 -23.52 -3.06 -18.08
C LEU A 109 -25.04 -3.06 -18.27
N LEU A 110 -25.75 -2.08 -17.69
CA LEU A 110 -27.20 -1.92 -17.82
C LEU A 110 -27.62 -1.15 -19.08
N GLN A 111 -26.69 -0.56 -19.83
CA GLN A 111 -27.01 0.22 -21.02
C GLN A 111 -27.53 -0.64 -22.18
N GLU A 112 -28.38 -0.04 -23.02
CA GLU A 112 -28.85 -0.63 -24.27
C GLU A 112 -28.62 0.33 -25.45
N PRO A 113 -27.59 0.08 -26.31
CA PRO A 113 -26.64 -1.03 -26.29
C PRO A 113 -25.54 -0.90 -25.21
N ILE A 114 -24.92 -2.02 -24.85
CA ILE A 114 -23.71 -2.03 -24.00
C ILE A 114 -22.52 -1.56 -24.84
N GLU A 115 -21.85 -0.50 -24.40
CA GLU A 115 -20.66 0.04 -25.05
C GLU A 115 -19.38 -0.54 -24.45
N ARG A 116 -18.69 -1.39 -25.21
CA ARG A 116 -17.51 -2.15 -24.71
C ARG A 116 -16.39 -1.23 -24.20
N GLU A 117 -16.19 -0.09 -24.84
CA GLU A 117 -15.09 0.81 -24.46
C GLU A 117 -15.37 1.53 -23.14
N GLU A 118 -16.63 1.87 -22.86
CA GLU A 118 -17.04 2.44 -21.57
C GLU A 118 -16.91 1.39 -20.45
N VAL A 119 -17.37 0.16 -20.70
CA VAL A 119 -17.15 -0.98 -19.78
C VAL A 119 -15.64 -1.17 -19.51
N ARG A 120 -14.78 -1.04 -20.54
CA ARG A 120 -13.33 -1.12 -20.37
C ARG A 120 -12.80 0.01 -19.49
N ALA A 121 -13.18 1.25 -19.76
CA ALA A 121 -12.77 2.41 -18.98
C ALA A 121 -13.14 2.22 -17.51
N GLN A 122 -14.35 1.70 -17.26
CA GLN A 122 -14.84 1.50 -15.91
C GLN A 122 -14.15 0.35 -15.17
N VAL A 123 -13.79 -0.74 -15.87
CA VAL A 123 -12.95 -1.80 -15.29
C VAL A 123 -11.57 -1.25 -14.88
N VAL A 124 -10.99 -0.34 -15.66
CA VAL A 124 -9.72 0.33 -15.31
C VAL A 124 -9.91 1.20 -14.08
N GLU A 125 -10.99 1.98 -14.00
CA GLU A 125 -11.28 2.80 -12.82
C GLU A 125 -11.47 1.97 -11.54
N VAL A 126 -12.16 0.82 -11.64
CA VAL A 126 -12.22 -0.15 -10.53
C VAL A 126 -10.82 -0.61 -10.14
N GLY A 127 -9.95 -0.93 -11.11
CA GLY A 127 -8.55 -1.28 -10.82
C GLY A 127 -7.77 -0.18 -10.10
N ASP A 128 -7.92 1.08 -10.53
CA ASP A 128 -7.24 2.23 -9.92
C ASP A 128 -7.75 2.52 -8.50
N SER A 129 -9.05 2.39 -8.27
CA SER A 129 -9.66 2.54 -6.94
C SER A 129 -9.21 1.44 -5.98
N VAL A 130 -9.07 0.19 -6.43
CA VAL A 130 -8.47 -0.90 -5.63
C VAL A 130 -7.05 -0.54 -5.21
N ALA A 131 -6.23 -0.03 -6.13
CA ALA A 131 -4.87 0.37 -5.80
C ALA A 131 -4.83 1.50 -4.77
N ALA A 132 -5.77 2.46 -4.84
CA ALA A 132 -5.93 3.51 -3.85
C ALA A 132 -6.37 2.97 -2.48
N MET A 133 -7.34 2.06 -2.47
CA MET A 133 -7.84 1.39 -1.26
C MET A 133 -6.73 0.60 -0.57
N SER A 134 -5.93 -0.18 -1.31
CA SER A 134 -4.79 -0.91 -0.75
C SER A 134 -3.74 0.02 -0.11
N ARG A 135 -3.44 1.17 -0.74
CA ARG A 135 -2.52 2.16 -0.13
C ARG A 135 -3.07 2.74 1.16
N ALA A 136 -4.36 3.09 1.17
CA ALA A 136 -5.00 3.65 2.35
C ALA A 136 -5.07 2.61 3.50
N GLN A 137 -5.34 1.35 3.17
CA GLN A 137 -5.29 0.24 4.13
C GLN A 137 -3.91 0.10 4.77
N ILE A 138 -2.83 0.16 3.99
CA ILE A 138 -1.46 0.11 4.53
C ILE A 138 -1.23 1.26 5.52
N THR A 139 -1.70 2.47 5.21
CA THR A 139 -1.60 3.61 6.13
C THR A 139 -2.38 3.35 7.42
N VAL A 140 -3.60 2.82 7.34
CA VAL A 140 -4.37 2.41 8.52
C VAL A 140 -3.63 1.36 9.35
N SER A 141 -3.01 0.36 8.71
CA SER A 141 -2.21 -0.64 9.43
C SER A 141 -0.96 -0.07 10.13
N LEU A 142 -0.43 1.06 9.66
CA LEU A 142 0.75 1.70 10.25
C LEU A 142 0.42 2.56 11.48
N VAL A 143 -0.65 3.35 11.41
CA VAL A 143 -0.95 4.36 12.45
C VAL A 143 -2.24 4.10 13.20
N GLY A 144 -3.14 3.31 12.61
CA GLY A 144 -4.46 2.99 13.15
C GLY A 144 -4.42 2.04 14.34
N ASN A 145 -5.60 1.84 14.91
CA ASN A 145 -5.82 0.89 15.98
C ASN A 145 -5.91 -0.54 15.41
N LEU A 146 -5.30 -1.50 16.12
CA LEU A 146 -5.33 -2.91 15.74
C LEU A 146 -6.75 -3.48 15.70
N ASP A 147 -7.68 -2.93 16.49
CA ASP A 147 -9.10 -3.35 16.51
C ASP A 147 -9.81 -3.07 15.17
N VAL A 148 -9.31 -2.14 14.37
CA VAL A 148 -9.87 -1.79 13.06
C VAL A 148 -9.45 -2.82 11.98
N ALA A 149 -8.30 -3.47 12.15
CA ALA A 149 -7.72 -4.35 11.14
C ALA A 149 -8.62 -5.55 10.77
N PRO A 150 -9.25 -6.29 11.72
CA PRO A 150 -10.11 -7.42 11.39
C PRO A 150 -11.27 -7.07 10.46
N VAL A 151 -11.85 -5.87 10.59
CA VAL A 151 -12.97 -5.42 9.73
C VAL A 151 -12.49 -5.26 8.28
N ILE A 152 -11.33 -4.64 8.08
CA ILE A 152 -10.75 -4.44 6.76
C ILE A 152 -10.29 -5.76 6.15
N VAL A 153 -9.65 -6.62 6.94
CA VAL A 153 -9.15 -7.92 6.48
C VAL A 153 -10.32 -8.83 6.09
N GLY A 154 -11.36 -8.91 6.91
CA GLY A 154 -12.55 -9.72 6.61
C GLY A 154 -13.21 -9.31 5.29
N PHE A 155 -13.42 -8.01 5.06
CA PHE A 155 -13.95 -7.53 3.79
C PHE A 155 -13.06 -7.92 2.60
N ASN A 156 -11.74 -7.76 2.73
CA ASN A 156 -10.82 -8.09 1.64
C ASN A 156 -10.81 -9.59 1.32
N GLU A 157 -10.76 -10.44 2.33
CA GLU A 157 -10.65 -11.89 2.15
C GLU A 157 -11.98 -12.52 1.69
N GLU A 158 -13.11 -12.06 2.25
CA GLU A 158 -14.42 -12.68 2.01
C GLU A 158 -15.13 -12.10 0.79
N HIS A 159 -14.86 -10.85 0.41
CA HIS A 159 -15.62 -10.15 -0.62
C HIS A 159 -14.75 -9.57 -1.73
N ALA A 160 -13.80 -8.68 -1.40
CA ALA A 160 -13.06 -7.93 -2.42
C ALA A 160 -12.15 -8.83 -3.27
N ALA A 161 -11.32 -9.67 -2.64
CA ALA A 161 -10.37 -10.51 -3.36
C ALA A 161 -11.07 -11.57 -4.24
N PRO A 162 -12.08 -12.32 -3.76
CA PRO A 162 -12.84 -13.24 -4.63
C PRO A 162 -13.51 -12.53 -5.80
N PHE A 163 -14.13 -11.36 -5.57
CA PHE A 163 -14.73 -10.57 -6.65
C PHE A 163 -13.69 -10.17 -7.70
N LEU A 164 -12.58 -9.54 -7.27
CA LEU A 164 -11.57 -9.01 -8.18
C LEU A 164 -10.86 -10.11 -8.97
N HIS A 165 -10.43 -11.18 -8.29
CA HIS A 165 -9.63 -12.23 -8.90
C HIS A 165 -10.46 -13.23 -9.69
N ASP A 166 -11.62 -13.65 -9.18
CA ASP A 166 -12.38 -14.73 -9.79
C ASP A 166 -13.44 -14.21 -10.75
N ARG A 167 -14.10 -13.09 -10.40
CA ARG A 167 -15.23 -12.54 -11.18
C ARG A 167 -14.76 -11.49 -12.17
N LEU A 168 -14.26 -10.35 -11.69
CA LEU A 168 -13.91 -9.21 -12.52
C LEU A 168 -12.80 -9.54 -13.52
N THR A 169 -11.72 -10.19 -13.07
CA THR A 169 -10.61 -10.58 -13.95
C THR A 169 -11.05 -11.59 -15.02
N SER A 170 -11.92 -12.54 -14.69
CA SER A 170 -12.44 -13.52 -15.66
C SER A 170 -13.33 -12.86 -16.70
N PHE A 171 -14.24 -11.98 -16.26
CA PHE A 171 -15.09 -11.19 -17.15
C PHE A 171 -14.28 -10.30 -18.09
N ALA A 172 -13.34 -9.52 -17.54
CA ALA A 172 -12.49 -8.63 -18.32
C ALA A 172 -11.64 -9.39 -19.35
N ARG A 173 -11.11 -10.56 -18.99
CA ARG A 173 -10.34 -11.40 -19.93
C ARG A 173 -11.19 -11.88 -21.10
N ARG A 174 -12.41 -12.32 -20.83
CA ARG A 174 -13.35 -12.85 -21.84
C ARG A 174 -13.84 -11.75 -22.78
N HIS A 175 -14.22 -10.61 -22.22
CA HIS A 175 -15.00 -9.60 -22.95
C HIS A 175 -14.21 -8.36 -23.35
N LEU A 176 -13.08 -8.11 -22.71
CA LEU A 176 -12.23 -6.92 -22.92
C LEU A 176 -10.80 -7.27 -23.33
N GLY A 177 -10.45 -8.55 -23.39
CA GLY A 177 -9.11 -9.04 -23.75
C GLY A 177 -8.70 -8.80 -25.22
N GLY A 178 -7.60 -9.41 -25.64
CA GLY A 178 -7.05 -9.22 -27.00
C GLY A 178 -7.88 -9.86 -28.12
N ALA A 179 -8.72 -10.84 -27.80
CA ALA A 179 -9.71 -11.43 -28.70
C ALA A 179 -11.06 -11.49 -27.97
N PRO A 180 -11.75 -10.33 -27.83
CA PRO A 180 -12.94 -10.24 -27.01
C PRO A 180 -14.12 -10.97 -27.67
N GLU A 181 -14.93 -11.63 -26.85
CA GLU A 181 -16.19 -12.21 -27.31
C GLU A 181 -17.17 -11.13 -27.83
N PRO A 182 -18.17 -11.52 -28.65
CA PRO A 182 -19.18 -10.59 -29.15
C PRO A 182 -19.94 -9.91 -28.00
N VAL A 183 -20.41 -8.66 -28.22
CA VAL A 183 -21.19 -7.91 -27.22
C VAL A 183 -22.45 -8.65 -26.78
N ALA A 184 -23.03 -9.50 -27.64
CA ALA A 184 -24.14 -10.37 -27.27
C ALA A 184 -23.79 -11.31 -26.11
N ALA A 185 -22.60 -11.93 -26.11
CA ALA A 185 -22.13 -12.78 -25.01
C ALA A 185 -21.87 -11.97 -23.74
N MET A 186 -21.34 -10.75 -23.87
CA MET A 186 -21.20 -9.83 -22.73
C MET A 186 -22.57 -9.51 -22.10
N ARG A 187 -23.61 -9.29 -22.92
CA ARG A 187 -24.98 -9.05 -22.45
C ARG A 187 -25.57 -10.27 -21.74
N GLU A 188 -25.26 -11.48 -22.20
CA GLU A 188 -25.67 -12.72 -21.54
C GLU A 188 -25.00 -12.89 -20.16
N ASP A 189 -23.73 -12.51 -20.03
CA ASP A 189 -22.97 -12.59 -18.77
C ASP A 189 -23.23 -11.41 -17.81
N ALA A 190 -23.70 -10.26 -18.32
CA ALA A 190 -23.89 -9.03 -17.55
C ALA A 190 -24.74 -9.20 -16.27
N PRO A 191 -25.88 -9.92 -16.27
CA PRO A 191 -26.68 -10.09 -15.06
C PRO A 191 -25.94 -10.76 -13.90
N VAL A 192 -25.05 -11.72 -14.19
CA VAL A 192 -24.25 -12.39 -13.15
C VAL A 192 -23.21 -11.42 -12.58
N MET A 193 -22.56 -10.63 -13.45
CA MET A 193 -21.60 -9.62 -13.02
C MET A 193 -22.27 -8.52 -12.17
N ILE A 194 -23.44 -8.04 -12.57
CA ILE A 194 -24.22 -7.04 -11.82
C ILE A 194 -24.55 -7.58 -10.41
N ALA A 195 -25.05 -8.81 -10.31
CA ALA A 195 -25.32 -9.42 -9.00
C ALA A 195 -24.05 -9.59 -8.13
N ASP A 196 -22.89 -9.84 -8.74
CA ASP A 196 -21.60 -9.89 -8.04
C ASP A 196 -21.17 -8.49 -7.55
N ILE A 197 -21.41 -7.45 -8.35
CA ILE A 197 -21.17 -6.04 -8.00
C ILE A 197 -22.05 -5.62 -6.82
N GLU A 198 -23.37 -5.82 -6.90
CA GLU A 198 -24.33 -5.44 -5.85
C GLU A 198 -23.97 -6.08 -4.49
N ARG A 199 -23.60 -7.36 -4.50
CA ARG A 199 -23.15 -8.07 -3.29
C ARG A 199 -21.87 -7.47 -2.71
N THR A 200 -20.92 -7.11 -3.57
CA THR A 200 -19.64 -6.52 -3.15
C THR A 200 -19.84 -5.11 -2.60
N VAL A 201 -20.69 -4.29 -3.23
CA VAL A 201 -21.04 -2.94 -2.76
C VAL A 201 -21.77 -2.99 -1.42
N THR A 202 -22.69 -3.94 -1.24
CA THR A 202 -23.39 -4.16 0.04
C THR A 202 -22.38 -4.49 1.15
N ALA A 203 -21.48 -5.44 0.90
CA ALA A 203 -20.44 -5.81 1.87
C ALA A 203 -19.46 -4.66 2.15
N ALA A 204 -19.10 -3.86 1.14
CA ALA A 204 -18.25 -2.69 1.30
C ALA A 204 -18.93 -1.61 2.17
N THR A 205 -20.23 -1.42 2.01
CA THR A 205 -21.03 -0.50 2.83
C THR A 205 -21.06 -0.94 4.30
N GLU A 206 -21.29 -2.23 4.56
CA GLU A 206 -21.26 -2.79 5.91
C GLU A 206 -19.87 -2.68 6.55
N CYS A 207 -18.81 -2.97 5.78
CA CYS A 207 -17.42 -2.79 6.20
C CYS A 207 -17.15 -1.33 6.56
N LEU A 208 -17.53 -0.39 5.70
CA LEU A 208 -17.31 1.04 5.90
C LEU A 208 -18.04 1.54 7.16
N SER A 209 -19.28 1.12 7.38
CA SER A 209 -20.03 1.46 8.60
C SER A 209 -19.29 1.01 9.86
N ARG A 210 -18.93 -0.28 9.94
CA ARG A 210 -18.20 -0.83 11.10
C ARG A 210 -16.84 -0.17 11.29
N PHE A 211 -16.14 0.09 10.19
CA PHE A 211 -14.86 0.78 10.20
C PHE A 211 -14.98 2.19 10.81
N VAL A 212 -15.99 2.97 10.39
CA VAL A 212 -16.22 4.32 10.89
C VAL A 212 -16.56 4.30 12.38
N ASP A 213 -17.38 3.35 12.83
CA ASP A 213 -17.72 3.23 14.25
C ASP A 213 -16.47 2.97 15.11
N LEU A 214 -15.61 2.04 14.69
CA LEU A 214 -14.34 1.75 15.36
C LEU A 214 -13.36 2.92 15.29
N ALA A 215 -13.28 3.61 14.15
CA ALA A 215 -12.45 4.79 13.99
C ALA A 215 -12.89 5.93 14.91
N ARG A 216 -14.20 6.14 15.08
CA ARG A 216 -14.74 7.13 16.02
C ARG A 216 -14.43 6.77 17.46
N LEU A 217 -14.57 5.50 17.84
CA LEU A 217 -14.17 4.99 19.15
C LEU A 217 -12.69 5.24 19.43
N ASP A 218 -11.81 4.88 18.49
CA ASP A 218 -10.38 5.09 18.61
C ASP A 218 -9.98 6.57 18.70
N LEU A 219 -10.67 7.44 17.97
CA LEU A 219 -10.47 8.88 18.02
C LEU A 219 -11.13 9.55 19.24
N GLY A 220 -11.85 8.81 20.10
CA GLY A 220 -12.58 9.37 21.24
C GLY A 220 -13.70 10.33 20.84
N LEU A 221 -14.40 10.03 19.74
CA LEU A 221 -15.51 10.81 19.15
C LEU A 221 -16.89 10.16 19.37
N THR A 222 -17.03 9.29 20.36
CA THR A 222 -18.33 8.74 20.75
C THR A 222 -19.19 9.78 21.43
N ASP A 223 -20.47 9.81 21.08
CA ASP A 223 -21.47 10.61 21.78
C ASP A 223 -21.50 10.14 23.26
N GLY A 224 -21.47 11.10 24.19
CA GLY A 224 -21.63 10.85 25.62
C GLY A 224 -23.05 10.47 25.99
#